data_AF-A0A846YNJ9-F1
#
_entry.id   AF-A0A846YNJ9-F1
#
_cell.length_a   1.000
_cell.length_b   1.000
_cell.length_c   1.000
_cell.angle_alpha   90.00
_cell.angle_beta   90.00
_cell.angle_gamma   90.00
#
_symmetry.space_group_name_H-M   'P 1'
#
loop_
_entity.id
_entity.type
_entity.pdbx_description
1 polymer ?
#
loop_
_entity_poly.entity_id
_entity_poly.type
_entity_poly.pdbx_seq_one_letter_code
_entity_poly.pdbx_strand_id
1 'polypeptide(L)'
;MAARAPRPKIEPKAESRFARLLAEANEKTAKVEPYVFDGVEPPIEVLPPSTVEDVLEVGFIMENLEDLDAPRIRRIFGLFFGARFDEAWEVLRDKPAELLILLLEDITNHFNGSGDVPGGS
;
A
#
# COMPACT_ATOMS: atom_id res chain seq x y z
N MET A 1 44.82 16.16 37.99
CA MET A 1 43.91 16.00 36.84
C MET A 1 44.24 14.69 36.15
N ALA A 2 43.34 13.71 36.14
CA ALA A 2 43.58 12.42 35.48
C ALA A 2 43.10 12.48 34.02
N ALA A 3 43.98 12.11 33.08
CA ALA A 3 43.67 12.06 31.66
C ALA A 3 42.67 10.93 31.35
N ARG A 4 41.60 11.24 30.59
CA ARG A 4 40.64 10.25 30.11
C ARG A 4 41.30 9.34 29.07
N ALA A 5 41.16 8.03 29.26
CA ALA A 5 41.57 7.02 28.28
C ALA A 5 40.80 7.18 26.95
N PRO A 6 41.43 6.84 25.80
CA PRO A 6 40.81 6.93 24.49
C PRO A 6 39.63 5.95 24.39
N ARG A 7 38.50 6.42 23.83
CA ARG A 7 37.34 5.57 23.58
C ARG A 7 37.67 4.57 22.46
N PRO A 8 37.27 3.30 22.59
CA PRO A 8 37.47 2.32 21.53
C PRO A 8 36.77 2.77 20.24
N LYS A 9 37.46 2.63 19.11
CA LYS A 9 36.87 2.84 17.78
C LYS A 9 35.88 1.71 17.53
N ILE A 10 34.61 2.07 17.38
CA ILE A 10 33.55 1.14 16.97
C ILE A 10 33.71 0.98 15.46
N GLU A 11 34.16 -0.19 15.02
CA GLU A 11 34.14 -0.56 13.60
C GLU A 11 32.68 -0.58 13.11
N PRO A 12 32.39 -0.11 11.88
CA PRO A 12 31.04 -0.08 11.36
C PRO A 12 30.51 -1.51 11.29
N LYS A 13 29.53 -1.81 12.15
CA LYS A 13 28.87 -3.11 12.20
C LYS A 13 28.29 -3.42 10.81
N ALA A 14 28.57 -4.63 10.33
CA ALA A 14 27.89 -5.21 9.17
C ALA A 14 26.39 -4.89 9.20
N GLU A 15 25.79 -4.58 8.05
CA GLU A 15 24.38 -4.20 7.93
C GLU A 15 23.48 -5.11 8.78
N SER A 16 22.55 -4.49 9.51
CA SER A 16 21.61 -5.26 10.33
C SER A 16 20.69 -6.08 9.42
N ARG A 17 20.29 -7.27 9.88
CA ARG A 17 19.35 -8.13 9.15
C ARG A 17 18.05 -7.39 8.79
N PHE A 18 17.58 -6.49 9.65
CA PHE A 18 16.41 -5.66 9.40
C PHE A 18 16.66 -4.63 8.29
N ALA A 19 17.81 -3.95 8.29
CA ALA A 19 18.14 -2.99 7.23
C ALA A 19 18.17 -3.65 5.85
N ARG A 20 18.70 -4.88 5.78
CA ARG A 20 18.66 -5.69 4.56
C ARG A 20 17.23 -6.04 4.13
N LEU A 21 16.39 -6.52 5.05
CA LEU A 21 14.98 -6.83 4.75
C LEU A 21 14.20 -5.60 4.30
N LEU A 22 14.45 -4.44 4.90
CA LEU A 22 13.83 -3.17 4.51
C LEU A 22 14.25 -2.77 3.08
N ALA A 23 15.54 -2.90 2.75
CA ALA A 23 16.03 -2.63 1.40
C ALA A 23 15.40 -3.59 0.36
N GLU A 24 15.34 -4.88 0.67
CA GLU A 24 14.71 -5.90 -0.17
C GLU A 24 13.21 -5.62 -0.37
N ALA A 25 12.49 -5.18 0.67
CA ALA A 25 11.08 -4.81 0.58
C ALA A 25 10.87 -3.58 -0.32
N ASN A 26 11.66 -2.52 -0.12
CA ASN A 26 11.57 -1.30 -0.93
C ASN A 26 11.88 -1.56 -2.42
N GLU A 27 12.85 -2.43 -2.71
CA GLU A 27 13.18 -2.79 -4.10
C GLU A 27 12.03 -3.55 -4.78
N LYS A 28 11.33 -4.43 -4.04
CA LYS A 28 10.15 -5.13 -4.57
C LYS A 28 9.00 -4.16 -4.85
N THR A 29 8.71 -3.24 -3.93
CA THR A 29 7.67 -2.22 -4.11
C THR A 29 7.94 -1.35 -5.33
N ALA A 30 9.20 -0.98 -5.58
CA ALA A 30 9.58 -0.15 -6.73
C ALA A 30 9.33 -0.79 -8.10
N LYS A 31 9.08 -2.12 -8.16
CA LYS A 31 8.85 -2.87 -9.41
C LYS A 31 7.38 -3.17 -9.69
N VAL A 32 6.48 -2.78 -8.79
CA VAL A 32 5.04 -3.04 -8.98
C VAL A 32 4.49 -2.05 -10.02
N GLU A 33 3.84 -2.58 -11.04
CA GLU A 33 3.14 -1.77 -12.03
C GLU A 33 1.93 -1.09 -11.37
N PRO A 34 1.80 0.25 -11.47
CA PRO A 34 0.65 0.96 -10.89
C PRO A 34 -0.66 0.53 -11.55
N TYR A 35 -1.74 0.54 -10.79
CA TYR A 35 -3.08 0.51 -11.37
C TYR A 35 -3.40 1.91 -11.90
N VAL A 36 -3.84 2.01 -13.16
CA VAL A 36 -4.14 3.31 -13.79
C VAL A 36 -5.65 3.57 -13.73
N PHE A 37 -6.05 4.55 -12.94
CA PHE A 37 -7.42 5.04 -12.91
C PHE A 37 -7.58 6.25 -13.85
N ASP A 38 -8.32 6.06 -14.93
CA ASP A 38 -8.50 7.03 -16.02
C ASP A 38 -9.80 7.86 -15.91
N GLY A 39 -10.48 7.81 -14.76
CA GLY A 39 -11.70 8.58 -14.51
C GLY A 39 -11.48 10.09 -14.37
N VAL A 40 -10.23 10.55 -14.29
CA VAL A 40 -9.83 11.96 -14.17
C VAL A 40 -8.62 12.25 -15.08
N GLU A 41 -8.38 13.54 -15.37
CA GLU A 41 -7.25 14.00 -16.18
C GLU A 41 -6.31 14.90 -15.33
N PRO A 42 -5.01 14.56 -15.18
CA PRO A 42 -4.37 13.34 -15.68
C PRO A 42 -4.80 12.08 -14.91
N PRO A 43 -4.67 10.88 -15.50
CA PRO A 43 -4.98 9.63 -14.81
C PRO A 43 -4.26 9.51 -13.45
N ILE A 44 -4.88 8.80 -12.50
CA ILE A 44 -4.28 8.54 -11.19
C ILE A 44 -3.56 7.19 -11.26
N GLU A 45 -2.26 7.21 -10.97
CA GLU A 45 -1.49 6.00 -10.69
C GLU A 45 -1.72 5.60 -9.24
N VAL A 46 -2.42 4.48 -9.05
CA VAL A 46 -2.63 3.84 -7.75
C VAL A 46 -1.50 2.85 -7.52
N LEU A 47 -0.91 2.89 -6.33
CA LEU A 47 0.12 1.96 -5.90
C LEU A 47 -0.47 0.97 -4.89
N PRO A 48 0.15 -0.22 -4.71
CA PRO A 48 -0.32 -1.15 -3.69
C PRO A 48 -0.19 -0.52 -2.29
N PRO A 49 -1.05 -0.93 -1.34
CA PRO A 49 -0.87 -0.64 0.08
C PRO A 49 0.56 -0.96 0.52
N SER A 50 1.28 0.04 1.06
CA SER A 50 2.72 -0.06 1.30
C SER A 50 3.08 -0.17 2.77
N THR A 51 2.16 0.16 3.68
CA THR A 51 2.36 0.02 5.12
C THR A 51 1.59 -1.19 5.67
N VAL A 52 2.05 -1.68 6.82
CA VAL A 52 1.36 -2.78 7.53
C VAL A 52 -0.08 -2.39 7.87
N GLU A 53 -0.32 -1.13 8.27
CA GLU A 53 -1.66 -0.63 8.60
C GLU A 53 -2.57 -0.62 7.36
N ASP A 54 -2.07 -0.18 6.20
CA ASP A 54 -2.87 -0.18 4.97
C ASP A 54 -3.24 -1.61 4.55
N VAL A 55 -2.30 -2.56 4.65
CA VAL A 55 -2.53 -3.97 4.31
C VAL A 55 -3.55 -4.60 5.27
N LEU A 56 -3.42 -4.34 6.57
CA LEU A 56 -4.38 -4.83 7.57
C LEU A 56 -5.77 -4.23 7.36
N GLU A 57 -5.85 -2.95 7.02
CA GLU A 57 -7.11 -2.27 6.78
C GLU A 57 -7.81 -2.78 5.52
N VAL A 58 -7.07 -2.93 4.42
CA VAL A 58 -7.60 -3.54 3.19
C VAL A 58 -8.07 -4.97 3.45
N GLY A 59 -7.27 -5.78 4.15
CA GLY A 59 -7.64 -7.16 4.51
C GLY A 59 -8.92 -7.24 5.34
N PHE A 60 -9.03 -6.42 6.39
CA PHE A 60 -10.23 -6.36 7.23
C PHE A 60 -11.48 -5.97 6.43
N ILE A 61 -11.35 -5.03 5.49
CA ILE A 61 -12.49 -4.58 4.69
C ILE A 61 -12.89 -5.64 3.64
N MET A 62 -11.92 -6.31 3.02
CA MET A 62 -12.17 -7.38 2.05
C MET A 62 -12.87 -8.59 2.68
N GLU A 63 -12.52 -8.94 3.92
CA GLU A 63 -13.21 -10.00 4.67
C GLU A 63 -14.67 -9.66 5.02
N ASN A 64 -15.05 -8.37 4.96
CA ASN A 64 -16.35 -7.86 5.37
C ASN A 64 -17.05 -7.07 4.25
N LEU A 65 -16.84 -7.46 2.98
CA LEU A 65 -17.43 -6.80 1.80
C LEU A 65 -18.97 -6.72 1.86
N GLU A 66 -19.62 -7.73 2.43
CA GLU A 66 -21.09 -7.80 2.57
C GLU A 66 -21.64 -6.74 3.54
N ASP A 67 -20.80 -6.22 4.45
CA ASP A 67 -21.14 -5.22 5.48
C ASP A 67 -20.46 -3.86 5.21
N LEU A 68 -20.23 -3.54 3.93
CA LEU A 68 -19.68 -2.25 3.54
C LEU A 68 -20.71 -1.13 3.67
N ASP A 69 -20.43 -0.19 4.57
CA ASP A 69 -21.14 1.09 4.66
C ASP A 69 -20.40 2.19 3.88
N ALA A 70 -21.10 3.29 3.58
CA ALA A 70 -20.53 4.40 2.83
C ALA A 70 -19.25 4.99 3.45
N PRO A 71 -19.13 5.14 4.80
CA PRO A 71 -17.88 5.55 5.43
C PRO A 71 -16.69 4.60 5.18
N ARG A 72 -16.90 3.27 5.23
CA ARG A 72 -15.84 2.29 4.95
C ARG A 72 -15.41 2.31 3.49
N ILE A 73 -16.36 2.40 2.56
CA ILE A 73 -16.08 2.53 1.12
C ILE A 73 -15.25 3.80 0.87
N ARG A 74 -15.65 4.93 1.46
CA ARG A 74 -14.90 6.17 1.31
C ARG A 74 -13.46 6.03 1.82
N ARG A 75 -13.29 5.39 2.98
CA ARG A 75 -12.00 5.22 3.63
C ARG A 75 -11.05 4.34 2.80
N ILE A 76 -11.52 3.22 2.24
CA ILE A 76 -10.67 2.33 1.44
C ILE A 76 -10.19 3.00 0.15
N PHE A 77 -11.06 3.76 -0.52
CA PHE A 77 -10.63 4.56 -1.67
C PHE A 77 -9.64 5.66 -1.29
N GLY A 78 -9.75 6.19 -0.07
CA GLY A 78 -8.74 7.09 0.49
C GLY A 78 -7.35 6.46 0.59
N LEU A 79 -7.27 5.16 0.92
CA LEU A 79 -6.00 4.43 0.97
C LEU A 79 -5.38 4.26 -0.42
N PHE A 80 -6.19 3.90 -1.43
CA PHE A 80 -5.70 3.66 -2.79
C PHE A 80 -5.34 4.94 -3.54
N PHE A 81 -6.22 5.95 -3.52
CA PHE A 81 -6.02 7.18 -4.28
C PHE A 81 -5.18 8.23 -3.54
N GLY A 82 -4.98 8.05 -2.23
CA GLY A 82 -4.10 8.89 -1.41
C GLY A 82 -4.37 10.39 -1.57
N ALA A 83 -3.35 11.15 -1.97
CA ALA A 83 -3.45 12.60 -2.12
C ALA A 83 -4.46 13.06 -3.20
N ARG A 84 -4.77 12.20 -4.18
CA ARG A 84 -5.73 12.48 -5.25
C ARG A 84 -7.11 11.87 -4.98
N PHE A 85 -7.35 11.42 -3.75
CA PHE A 85 -8.62 10.84 -3.34
C PHE A 85 -9.81 11.75 -3.64
N ASP A 86 -9.74 13.04 -3.31
CA ASP A 86 -10.87 13.95 -3.52
C ASP A 86 -11.22 14.08 -5.02
N GLU A 87 -10.24 14.05 -5.91
CA GLU A 87 -10.46 14.07 -7.36
C GLU A 87 -11.19 12.80 -7.84
N ALA A 88 -10.72 11.63 -7.40
CA ALA A 88 -11.36 10.36 -7.70
C ALA A 88 -12.79 10.31 -7.12
N TRP A 89 -12.96 10.80 -5.89
CA TRP A 89 -14.22 10.75 -5.18
C TRP A 89 -15.31 11.60 -5.83
N GLU A 90 -14.98 12.76 -6.41
CA GLU A 90 -15.96 13.57 -7.16
C GLU A 90 -16.54 12.82 -8.36
N VAL A 91 -15.77 11.93 -8.99
CA VAL A 91 -16.24 11.10 -10.12
C VAL A 91 -17.02 9.88 -9.64
N LEU A 92 -16.69 9.35 -8.47
CA LEU A 92 -17.20 8.07 -7.94
C LEU A 92 -18.44 8.22 -7.05
N ARG A 93 -18.58 9.31 -6.29
CA ARG A 93 -19.57 9.43 -5.20
C ARG A 93 -21.03 9.28 -5.63
N ASP A 94 -21.34 9.65 -6.86
CA ASP A 94 -22.71 9.65 -7.42
C ASP A 94 -22.96 8.41 -8.31
N LYS A 95 -22.03 7.45 -8.32
CA LYS A 95 -22.14 6.20 -9.08
C LYS A 95 -22.86 5.12 -8.28
N PRO A 96 -23.39 4.07 -8.95
CA PRO A 96 -23.92 2.91 -8.26
C PRO A 96 -22.88 2.29 -7.32
N ALA A 97 -23.30 1.91 -6.11
CA ALA A 97 -22.41 1.26 -5.14
C ALA A 97 -21.72 0.01 -5.72
N GLU A 98 -22.41 -0.73 -6.60
CA GLU A 98 -21.86 -1.87 -7.33
C GLU A 98 -20.58 -1.53 -8.11
N LEU A 99 -20.53 -0.36 -8.76
CA LEU A 99 -19.33 0.07 -9.49
C LEU A 99 -18.14 0.25 -8.54
N LEU A 100 -18.38 0.74 -7.33
CA LEU A 100 -17.34 0.95 -6.32
C LEU A 100 -16.79 -0.38 -5.82
N ILE A 101 -17.64 -1.39 -5.68
CA ILE A 101 -17.23 -2.76 -5.32
C ILE A 101 -16.39 -3.36 -6.45
N LEU A 102 -16.87 -3.30 -7.70
CA LEU A 102 -16.14 -3.81 -8.86
C LEU A 102 -14.78 -3.14 -9.05
N LEU A 103 -14.70 -1.82 -8.85
CA LEU A 103 -13.44 -1.08 -8.93
C LEU A 103 -12.46 -1.51 -7.83
N LEU A 104 -12.97 -1.72 -6.63
CA LEU A 104 -12.17 -2.18 -5.50
C LEU A 104 -11.64 -3.61 -5.71
N GLU A 105 -12.48 -4.51 -6.22
CA GLU A 105 -12.08 -5.85 -6.64
C GLU A 105 -11.04 -5.81 -7.77
N ASP A 106 -11.20 -4.93 -8.76
CA ASP A 106 -10.26 -4.79 -9.88
C ASP A 106 -8.87 -4.29 -9.42
N ILE A 107 -8.85 -3.24 -8.58
CA ILE A 107 -7.59 -2.72 -7.99
C ILE A 107 -6.91 -3.79 -7.14
N THR A 108 -7.66 -4.50 -6.30
CA THR A 108 -7.09 -5.56 -5.45
C THR A 108 -6.61 -6.75 -6.27
N ASN A 109 -7.33 -7.15 -7.32
CA ASN A 109 -6.91 -8.19 -8.24
C ASN A 109 -5.66 -7.77 -9.04
N HIS A 110 -5.50 -6.50 -9.41
CA HIS A 110 -4.30 -6.01 -10.07
C HIS A 110 -3.04 -6.22 -9.19
N PHE A 111 -3.15 -5.99 -7.88
CA PHE A 111 -2.00 -6.15 -6.97
C PHE A 111 -1.85 -7.56 -6.36
N ASN A 112 -2.94 -8.31 -6.20
CA ASN A 112 -2.94 -9.64 -5.56
C ASN A 112 -3.08 -10.81 -6.55
N GLY A 113 -3.58 -10.54 -7.77
CA GLY A 113 -3.86 -11.53 -8.81
C GLY A 113 -2.62 -12.06 -9.54
N SER A 114 -1.46 -11.42 -9.37
CA SER A 114 -0.15 -12.02 -9.66
C SER A 114 0.27 -12.92 -8.50
N GLY A 115 -0.44 -14.04 -8.34
CA GLY A 115 -0.16 -15.09 -7.37
C GLY A 115 1.15 -15.81 -7.66
N ASP A 116 2.27 -15.15 -7.42
CA ASP A 116 3.55 -15.81 -7.15
C ASP A 116 4.09 -15.29 -5.83
N VAL A 117 3.43 -15.72 -4.75
CA VAL A 117 4.01 -15.68 -3.41
C VAL A 117 5.16 -16.69 -3.44
N PRO A 118 6.45 -16.27 -3.37
CA PRO A 118 7.55 -17.22 -3.38
C PRO A 118 7.58 -17.92 -2.01
N GLY A 119 6.92 -19.07 -1.90
CA GLY A 119 6.91 -19.84 -0.64
C GLY A 119 5.75 -20.80 -0.39
N GLY A 120 4.95 -21.19 -1.38
CA GLY A 120 4.00 -22.30 -1.25
C GLY A 120 4.56 -23.59 -1.83
N SER A 121 4.92 -24.55 -0.97
CA SER A 121 5.43 -25.89 -1.31
C SER A 121 4.52 -26.72 -2.20
#